data_AF-D9PWU9-F1
#
_entry.id   AF-D9PWU9-F1
#
_cell.length_a   1.000
_cell.length_b   1.000
_cell.length_c   1.000
_cell.angle_alpha   90.00
_cell.angle_beta   90.00
_cell.angle_gamma   90.00
#
_symmetry.space_group_name_H-M   'P 1'
#
loop_
_entity.id
_entity.type
_entity.pdbx_description
1 polymer ?
#
loop_
_entity_poly.entity_id
_entity_poly.type
_entity_poly.pdbx_seq_one_letter_code
_entity_poly.pdbx_strand_id
1 'polypeptide(L)' 'MAEDFGRYWVAGLIMAVAGGMLNTLTYIIGTWRPEQYPEWLLGILTGAIGITMFILVPWIYGRLVEFIYMRFIARS' A
#
# COMPACT_ATOMS: atom_id res chain seq x y z
N MET A 1 -6.88 -24.36 16.77
CA MET A 1 -8.12 -23.91 16.09
C MET A 1 -8.51 -22.49 16.48
N ALA A 2 -8.87 -22.19 17.74
CA ALA A 2 -9.25 -20.82 18.14
C ALA A 2 -8.06 -19.83 18.19
N GLU A 3 -6.89 -20.25 18.65
CA GLU A 3 -5.67 -19.41 18.66
C GLU A 3 -5.15 -19.09 17.25
N ASP A 4 -5.23 -20.06 16.33
CA ASP A 4 -4.82 -19.86 14.94
C ASP A 4 -5.78 -18.90 14.22
N PHE A 5 -7.09 -19.03 14.47
CA PHE A 5 -8.11 -18.15 13.91
C PHE A 5 -7.84 -16.68 14.28
N GLY A 6 -7.53 -16.41 15.55
CA GLY A 6 -7.19 -15.04 16.00
C GLY A 6 -5.98 -14.46 15.27
N ARG A 7 -4.94 -15.26 15.03
CA ARG A 7 -3.73 -14.81 14.31
C ARG A 7 -4.00 -14.52 12.83
N TYR A 8 -4.73 -15.40 12.14
CA TYR A 8 -5.10 -15.18 10.75
C TYR A 8 -6.03 -13.98 10.57
N TRP A 9 -6.93 -13.74 11.52
CA TRP A 9 -7.82 -12.58 11.50
C TRP A 9 -7.06 -11.26 11.69
N VAL A 10 -6.10 -11.22 12.63
CA VAL A 10 -5.21 -10.07 12.82
C VAL A 10 -4.34 -9.81 11.60
N ALA A 11 -3.78 -10.86 10.99
CA ALA A 11 -3.05 -10.76 9.72
C ALA A 11 -3.90 -10.16 8.60
N GLY A 12 -5.15 -10.62 8.46
CA GLY A 12 -6.11 -10.09 7.49
C GLY A 12 -6.48 -8.62 7.76
N LEU A 13 -6.68 -8.24 9.02
CA LEU A 13 -6.94 -6.86 9.43
C LEU A 13 -5.78 -5.93 9.05
N ILE A 14 -4.54 -6.35 9.30
CA ILE A 14 -3.33 -5.57 8.95
C ILE A 14 -3.27 -5.36 7.43
N MET A 15 -3.54 -6.41 6.64
CA MET A 15 -3.56 -6.31 5.18
C MET A 15 -4.67 -5.38 4.67
N ALA A 16 -5.86 -5.43 5.27
CA ALA A 16 -6.98 -4.56 4.92
C ALA A 16 -6.67 -3.08 5.22
N VAL A 17 -6.06 -2.79 6.39
CA VAL A 17 -5.65 -1.44 6.78
C VAL A 17 -4.54 -0.92 5.85
N ALA A 18 -3.51 -1.73 5.59
CA ALA A 18 -2.42 -1.36 4.69
C ALA A 18 -2.92 -1.08 3.26
N GLY A 19 -3.84 -1.90 2.76
CA GLY A 19 -4.43 -1.68 1.44
C GLY A 19 -5.33 -0.45 1.37
N GLY A 20 -6.13 -0.20 2.40
CA GLY A 20 -6.91 1.03 2.51
C GLY A 20 -6.02 2.27 2.50
N MET A 21 -4.93 2.25 3.27
CA MET A 21 -3.96 3.35 3.33
C MET A 21 -3.30 3.63 1.97
N LEU A 22 -2.87 2.59 1.26
CA LEU A 22 -2.27 2.75 -0.07
C LEU A 22 -3.26 3.30 -1.10
N ASN A 23 -4.52 2.87 -1.04
CA ASN A 23 -5.59 3.39 -1.89
C ASN A 23 -5.82 4.89 -1.61
N THR A 24 -5.94 5.28 -0.33
CA THR A 24 -6.10 6.67 0.08
C THR A 24 -4.93 7.54 -0.38
N LEU A 25 -3.68 7.08 -0.21
CA LEU A 25 -2.49 7.82 -0.67
C LEU A 25 -2.50 8.00 -2.20
N THR A 26 -2.85 6.96 -2.94
CA THR A 26 -2.95 7.01 -4.40
C THR A 26 -4.04 8.00 -4.85
N TYR A 27 -5.18 8.01 -4.15
CA TYR A 27 -6.27 8.95 -4.40
C TYR A 27 -5.86 10.40 -4.13
N ILE A 28 -5.22 10.66 -2.98
CA ILE A 28 -4.73 12.01 -2.63
C ILE A 28 -3.77 12.52 -3.71
N ILE A 29 -2.80 11.70 -4.13
CA ILE A 29 -1.83 12.08 -5.16
C ILE A 29 -2.52 12.31 -6.51
N GLY A 30 -3.45 11.43 -6.91
CA GLY A 30 -4.17 11.55 -8.17
C GLY A 30 -5.13 12.75 -8.25
N THR A 31 -5.57 13.25 -7.09
CA THR A 31 -6.48 14.41 -6.99
C THR A 31 -5.76 15.71 -6.64
N TRP A 32 -4.49 15.65 -6.22
CA TRP A 32 -3.70 16.82 -5.89
C TRP A 32 -3.40 17.64 -7.15
N ARG A 33 -4.06 18.80 -7.27
CA ARG A 33 -3.87 19.77 -8.35
C ARG A 33 -3.57 21.14 -7.75
N PRO A 34 -2.29 21.47 -7.52
CA PRO A 34 -1.94 22.81 -7.09
C PRO A 34 -2.12 23.78 -8.26
N GLU A 35 -3.00 24.77 -8.09
CA GLU A 35 -3.36 25.77 -9.11
C GLU A 35 -2.17 26.62 -9.61
N GLN A 36 -1.06 26.59 -8.88
CA GLN A 36 0.14 27.39 -9.16
C GLN A 36 1.12 26.74 -10.15
N TYR A 37 0.90 25.49 -10.57
CA TYR A 37 1.85 24.77 -11.42
C TYR A 37 1.35 24.60 -12.87
N PRO A 38 2.24 24.70 -13.87
CA PRO A 38 1.88 24.43 -15.26
C PRO A 38 1.37 22.99 -15.45
N GLU A 39 0.30 22.81 -16.24
CA GLU A 39 -0.34 21.50 -16.44
C GLU A 39 0.61 20.42 -16.99
N TRP A 40 1.55 20.79 -17.86
CA TRP A 40 2.53 19.85 -18.42
C TRP A 40 3.50 19.32 -17.37
N LEU A 41 3.86 20.14 -16.37
CA LEU A 41 4.76 19.74 -15.28
C LEU A 41 4.03 18.81 -14.31
N LEU A 42 2.76 19.11 -14.03
CA LEU A 42 1.88 18.22 -13.26
C LEU A 42 1.70 16.87 -13.96
N GLY A 43 1.51 16.86 -15.28
CA GLY A 43 1.42 15.61 -16.06
C GLY A 43 2.67 14.73 -15.93
N ILE A 44 3.86 15.33 -16.00
CA ILE A 44 5.14 14.59 -15.84
C ILE A 44 5.30 14.09 -14.40
N LEU A 45 5.00 14.92 -13.40
CA LEU A 45 5.10 14.53 -11.99
C LEU A 45 4.13 13.41 -11.64
N THR A 46 2.86 13.52 -12.05
CA THR A 46 1.85 12.48 -11.84
C THR A 46 2.22 11.19 -12.58
N GLY A 47 2.78 11.29 -13.79
CA GLY A 47 3.30 10.13 -14.53
C GLY A 47 4.47 9.46 -13.81
N ALA A 48 5.46 10.23 -13.34
CA ALA A 48 6.60 9.72 -12.60
C ALA A 48 6.20 9.08 -11.26
N ILE A 49 5.28 9.71 -10.53
CA ILE A 49 4.73 9.15 -9.28
C ILE A 49 3.93 7.88 -9.58
N GLY A 50 3.12 7.86 -10.64
CA GLY A 50 2.36 6.69 -11.07
C GLY A 50 3.26 5.48 -11.37
N ILE A 51 4.35 5.68 -12.13
CA ILE A 51 5.34 4.63 -12.41
C ILE A 51 6.01 4.17 -11.12
N THR A 52 6.38 5.11 -10.25
CA THR A 52 7.00 4.82 -8.96
C THR A 52 6.06 3.99 -8.07
N MET A 53 4.79 4.34 -8.01
CA MET A 53 3.76 3.58 -7.29
C MET A 53 3.56 2.20 -7.89
N PHE A 54 3.56 2.06 -9.22
CA PHE A 54 3.40 0.77 -9.89
C PHE A 54 4.52 -0.22 -9.52
N ILE A 55 5.73 0.26 -9.30
CA ILE A 55 6.88 -0.56 -8.90
C ILE A 55 6.91 -0.79 -7.38
N LEU A 56 6.75 0.28 -6.60
CA LEU A 56 6.91 0.23 -5.15
C LEU A 56 5.74 -0.42 -4.42
N VAL A 57 4.50 -0.25 -4.91
CA VAL A 57 3.31 -0.79 -4.22
C VAL A 57 3.35 -2.33 -4.17
N PRO A 58 3.56 -3.07 -5.27
CA PRO A 58 3.70 -4.52 -5.22
C PRO A 58 4.86 -4.99 -4.34
N TRP A 59 5.99 -4.27 -4.37
CA TRP A 59 7.16 -4.59 -3.56
C TRP A 59 6.89 -4.43 -2.05
N ILE A 60 6.28 -3.31 -1.65
CA ILE A 60 5.86 -3.05 -0.27
C ILE A 60 4.87 -4.13 0.19
N TYR A 61 3.90 -4.46 -0.65
CA TYR A 61 2.94 -5.53 -0.38
C TYR A 61 3.62 -6.88 -0.16
N GLY A 62 4.58 -7.26 -1.03
CA GLY A 62 5.32 -8.50 -0.89
C GLY A 62 6.09 -8.59 0.43
N ARG A 63 6.76 -7.50 0.83
CA ARG A 63 7.48 -7.41 2.11
C ARG A 63 6.55 -7.45 3.33
N LEU A 64 5.39 -6.80 3.24
CA LEU A 64 4.36 -6.83 4.28
C LEU A 64 3.81 -8.24 4.48
N VAL A 65 3.50 -8.94 3.39
CA VAL A 65 3.02 -10.33 3.44
C VAL A 65 4.10 -11.24 4.03
N GLU A 66 5.35 -11.11 3.60
CA GLU A 66 6.48 -11.88 4.14
C GLU A 66 6.66 -11.63 5.64
N PHE A 67 6.59 -10.36 6.09
CA PHE A 67 6.65 -9.99 7.49
C PHE A 67 5.51 -10.61 8.30
N ILE A 68 4.27 -10.51 7.79
CA ILE A 68 3.10 -11.07 8.47
C ILE A 68 3.22 -12.59 8.56
N TYR A 69 3.65 -13.24 7.48
CA TYR A 69 3.85 -14.68 7.45
C TYR A 69 4.91 -15.11 8.47
N MET A 70 6.09 -14.51 8.45
CA MET A 70 7.18 -14.83 9.38
C MET A 70 6.82 -14.55 10.84
N ARG A 71 6.07 -13.49 11.11
CA ARG A 71 5.78 -13.02 12.47
C ARG A 71 4.59 -13.72 13.11
N PHE A 72 3.55 -14.02 12.33
CA PHE A 72 2.27 -14.51 12.84
C PHE A 72 1.94 -15.93 12.41
N ILE A 73 2.48 -16.41 11.29
CA ILE A 73 2.14 -17.73 10.72
C ILE A 73 3.27 -18.74 10.92
N ALA A 74 4.52 -18.42 10.60
CA ALA A 74 5.63 -19.38 10.54
C ALA A 74 6.33 -19.67 11.89
N ARG A 75 6.09 -18.87 12.93
CA ARG A 75 6.70 -19.06 14.28
C ARG A 75 6.00 -20.14 15.13
N SER A 76 5.35 -21.12 14.49
CA SER A 76 4.68 -22.27 15.12
C SER A 76 5.45 -23.56 14.85
#